data_AF-A0A8W8JM79-F1
#
_entry.id   AF-A0A8W8JM79-F1
#
_cell.length_a   1.000
_cell.length_b   1.000
_cell.length_c   1.000
_cell.angle_alpha   90.00
_cell.angle_beta   90.00
_cell.angle_gamma   90.00
#
_symmetry.space_group_name_H-M   'P 1'
#
loop_
_entity.id
_entity.type
_entity.pdbx_description
1 polymer ?
#
loop_
_entity_poly.entity_id
_entity_poly.type
_entity_poly.pdbx_seq_one_letter_code
_entity_poly.pdbx_strand_id
1 'polypeptide(L)' 'MKDCLAFREVSPQAPVHFLVIPMSPIPGLSDAKDTDLQLLGHLLLTAKRVAEKENLSNGYRLGKINHL' A
#
# COMPACT_ATOMS: atom_id res chain seq x y z
N MET A 1 0.01 -5.53 -17.32
CA MET A 1 0.67 -6.22 -16.20
C MET A 1 0.06 -5.72 -14.89
N LYS A 2 -0.02 -6.57 -13.86
CA LYS A 2 -0.45 -6.17 -12.52
C LYS A 2 0.82 -5.90 -11.70
N ASP A 3 1.12 -4.63 -11.43
CA ASP A 3 2.39 -4.23 -10.79
C ASP A 3 2.35 -4.29 -9.26
N CYS A 4 1.15 -4.42 -8.69
CA CYS A 4 0.92 -4.52 -7.25
C CYS A 4 -0.30 -5.39 -6.90
N LEU A 5 -0.36 -5.81 -5.65
CA LEU A 5 -1.50 -6.49 -5.04
C LEU A 5 -2.02 -5.67 -3.85
N ALA A 6 -3.34 -5.61 -3.68
CA ALA A 6 -3.97 -5.04 -2.50
C ALA A 6 -4.88 -6.07 -1.84
N PHE A 7 -4.78 -6.24 -0.53
CA PHE A 7 -5.56 -7.21 0.24
C PHE A 7 -5.77 -6.76 1.68
N ARG A 8 -6.83 -7.26 2.32
CA ARG A 8 -7.12 -6.98 3.74
C ARG A 8 -6.07 -7.61 4.63
N GLU A 9 -5.66 -6.89 5.66
CA GLU A 9 -4.71 -7.38 6.63
C GLU A 9 -5.41 -8.33 7.62
N VAL A 10 -4.73 -9.39 8.06
CA VAL A 10 -5.31 -10.49 8.86
C VAL A 10 -5.52 -10.08 10.33
N SER A 11 -4.67 -9.20 10.85
CA SER A 11 -4.68 -8.68 12.24
C SER A 11 -4.93 -7.17 12.29
N PRO A 12 -6.09 -6.68 11.81
CA PRO A 12 -6.30 -5.29 11.48
C PRO A 12 -6.19 -4.36 12.69
N GLN A 13 -5.55 -3.19 12.51
CA GLN A 13 -5.37 -2.18 13.56
C GLN A 13 -6.41 -1.05 13.50
N ALA A 14 -7.33 -1.12 12.53
CA ALA A 14 -8.42 -0.19 12.31
C ALA A 14 -9.61 -0.92 11.66
N PRO A 15 -10.84 -0.38 11.70
CA PRO A 15 -12.02 -1.02 11.09
C PRO A 15 -11.83 -1.36 9.60
N VAL A 16 -11.07 -0.53 8.88
CA VAL A 16 -10.57 -0.83 7.54
C VAL A 16 -9.05 -0.78 7.58
N HIS A 17 -8.42 -1.92 7.36
CA HIS A 17 -6.96 -2.05 7.28
C HIS A 17 -6.60 -3.00 6.13
N PHE A 18 -5.83 -2.50 5.17
CA PHE A 18 -5.39 -3.25 3.99
C PHE A 18 -3.94 -2.90 3.66
N LEU A 19 -3.27 -3.82 3.00
CA LEU A 19 -1.92 -3.65 2.50
C LEU A 19 -1.94 -3.48 0.99
N VAL A 20 -1.04 -2.66 0.46
CA VAL A 20 -0.72 -2.56 -0.97
C VAL A 20 0.75 -2.87 -1.13
N ILE A 21 1.07 -3.96 -1.81
CA ILE A 21 2.45 -4.46 -1.96
C ILE A 21 2.86 -4.50 -3.44
N PRO A 22 4.13 -4.21 -3.77
CA PRO A 22 4.64 -4.41 -5.12
C PRO A 22 4.75 -5.90 -5.43
N MET A 23 4.56 -6.28 -6.70
CA MET A 23 4.86 -7.64 -7.16
C MET A 23 6.36 -7.84 -7.38
N SER A 24 7.09 -6.75 -7.68
CA SER A 24 8.55 -6.73 -7.70
C SER A 24 9.08 -6.60 -6.26
N PRO A 25 10.08 -7.40 -5.84
CA PRO A 25 10.59 -7.35 -4.48
C PRO A 25 11.33 -6.04 -4.21
N ILE A 26 10.84 -5.29 -3.22
CA ILE A 26 11.54 -4.18 -2.56
C ILE A 26 11.45 -4.48 -1.05
N PRO A 27 12.52 -4.96 -0.40
CA PRO A 27 12.46 -5.44 0.99
C PRO A 27 11.94 -4.39 1.99
N GLY A 28 12.31 -3.13 1.78
CA GLY A 28 11.80 -2.00 2.53
C GLY A 28 11.97 -0.70 1.76
N LEU A 29 11.32 0.37 2.23
CA LEU A 29 11.40 1.68 1.58
C LEU A 29 12.84 2.23 1.53
N SER A 30 13.69 1.86 2.51
CA SER A 30 15.11 2.22 2.53
C SER A 30 15.93 1.60 1.39
N ASP A 31 15.45 0.52 0.79
CA ASP A 31 16.12 -0.18 -0.31
C ASP A 31 15.61 0.26 -1.68
N ALA A 32 14.62 1.17 -1.71
CA ALA A 32 14.09 1.70 -2.96
C ALA A 32 15.13 2.56 -3.68
N LYS A 33 15.12 2.46 -5.01
CA LYS A 33 16.01 3.20 -5.90
C LYS A 33 15.20 4.21 -6.71
N ASP A 34 15.87 5.18 -7.31
CA ASP A 34 15.22 6.15 -8.21
C ASP A 34 14.51 5.48 -9.39
N THR A 35 14.98 4.29 -9.80
CA THR A 35 14.33 3.45 -10.82
C THR A 35 12.95 2.93 -10.40
N ASP A 36 12.65 2.88 -9.10
CA ASP A 36 11.37 2.41 -8.57
C ASP A 36 10.32 3.51 -8.49
N LEU A 37 10.64 4.76 -8.86
CA LEU A 37 9.77 5.93 -8.74
C LEU A 37 8.36 5.69 -9.29
N GLN A 38 8.26 5.10 -10.49
CA GLN A 38 6.97 4.83 -11.13
C GLN A 38 6.18 3.75 -10.38
N LEU A 39 6.84 2.72 -9.86
CA LEU A 39 6.21 1.66 -9.08
C LEU A 39 5.72 2.20 -7.74
N LEU A 40 6.54 2.97 -7.02
CA LEU A 40 6.14 3.59 -5.75
C LEU A 40 4.95 4.54 -5.93
N GLY A 41 4.96 5.36 -6.98
CA GLY A 41 3.81 6.20 -7.34
C GLY A 41 2.56 5.36 -7.65
N HIS A 42 2.72 4.23 -8.34
CA HIS A 42 1.63 3.29 -8.59
C HIS A 42 1.04 2.71 -7.30
N LEU A 43 1.87 2.34 -6.32
CA LEU A 43 1.40 1.83 -5.02
C LEU A 43 0.55 2.87 -4.29
N LEU A 44 1.00 4.13 -4.24
CA LEU A 44 0.26 5.22 -3.58
C LEU A 44 -1.10 5.49 -4.25
N LEU A 45 -1.14 5.54 -5.58
CA LEU A 45 -2.39 5.73 -6.32
C LEU A 45 -3.33 4.53 -6.20
N THR A 46 -2.79 3.31 -6.13
CA THR A 46 -3.60 2.11 -5.87
C THR A 46 -4.18 2.15 -4.46
N ALA A 47 -3.42 2.56 -3.44
CA ALA A 47 -3.94 2.73 -2.08
C ALA A 47 -5.11 3.71 -2.02
N LYS A 48 -5.00 4.86 -2.71
CA LYS A 48 -6.12 5.81 -2.87
C LYS A 48 -7.36 5.14 -3.48
N ARG A 49 -7.21 4.42 -4.60
CA ARG A 49 -8.34 3.76 -5.29
C ARG A 49 -9.00 2.68 -4.43
N VAL A 50 -8.22 1.96 -3.61
CA VAL A 50 -8.76 0.98 -2.67
C VAL A 50 -9.51 1.68 -1.54
N ALA A 51 -8.98 2.76 -0.99
CA ALA A 51 -9.67 3.57 0.02
C ALA A 51 -11.01 4.13 -0.49
N GLU A 52 -11.09 4.57 -1.76
CA GLU A 52 -12.34 4.98 -2.40
C GLU A 52 -13.35 3.84 -2.49
N LYS A 53 -12.90 2.62 -2.86
CA LYS A 53 -13.77 1.43 -2.91
C LYS A 53 -14.27 0.97 -1.53
N GLU A 54 -13.47 1.23 -0.49
CA GLU A 54 -13.83 0.97 0.91
C GLU A 54 -14.65 2.13 1.52
N ASN A 55 -15.04 3.14 0.73
CA ASN A 55 -15.82 4.30 1.15
C ASN A 55 -15.19 5.10 2.30
N LEU A 56 -13.86 5.22 2.31
CA LEU A 56 -13.11 5.99 3.32
C LEU A 56 -13.13 7.50 3.03
N SER A 57 -14.31 8.12 3.13
CA SER A 57 -14.54 9.54 2.83
C SER A 57 -14.03 10.51 3.90
N ASN A 58 -13.95 10.06 5.15
CA ASN A 58 -13.49 10.86 6.29
C ASN A 58 -11.95 10.83 6.48
N GLY A 59 -11.23 10.45 5.42
CA GLY A 59 -9.77 10.35 5.41
C GLY A 59 -9.26 8.97 5.81
N TYR A 60 -7.97 8.76 5.56
CA TYR A 60 -7.23 7.54 5.85
C TYR A 60 -5.74 7.88 6.04
N ARG A 61 -4.97 6.92 6.55
CA ARG A 61 -3.53 7.08 6.76
C ARG A 61 -2.77 6.00 6.01
N LEU A 62 -1.67 6.38 5.38
CA LEU A 62 -0.62 5.45 4.95
C LEU A 62 0.43 5.37 6.06
N GLY A 63 0.87 4.16 6.38
CA GLY A 63 1.78 3.94 7.49
C GLY A 63 2.61 2.68 7.31
N LYS A 64 3.58 2.51 8.20
CA LYS A 64 4.38 1.28 8.31
C LYS A 64 3.56 0.18 8.99
N ILE A 65 3.89 -1.07 8.68
CA ILE A 65 3.43 -2.23 9.46
C ILE A 65 4.21 -2.22 10.79
N ASN A 66 3.55 -2.55 11.91
CA ASN A 66 4.22 -2.64 13.21
C ASN A 66 5.13 -3.87 13.27
N HIS A 67 6.34 -3.71 13.81
CA HIS A 67 7.34 -4.76 14.08
C HIS A 67 7.90 -5.54 12.87
N LEU A 68 8.64 -4.83 12.01
CA LEU A 68 9.94 -5.33 11.53
C LEU A 68 11.03 -4.42 12.09
#